data_AF-A0AAD1L5Y9-F1
#
_entry.id   AF-A0AAD1L5Y9-F1
#
_cell.length_a   1.000
_cell.length_b   1.000
_cell.length_c   1.000
_cell.angle_alpha   90.00
_cell.angle_beta   90.00
_cell.angle_gamma   90.00
#
_symmetry.space_group_name_H-M   'P 1'
#
loop_
_entity.id
_entity.type
_entity.pdbx_description
1 polymer ?
#
loop_
_entity_poly.entity_id
_entity_poly.type
_entity_poly.pdbx_seq_one_letter_code
_entity_poly.pdbx_strand_id
1 'polypeptide(L)'
;MTAPAWFTANPGTPYAINLRFTHALTSKTVDLKVYGDHYMFFNNKVFTYPSFITGGTEIVANWTREPYFDFYIVKSELEKLALPGIWTATLKQNLREWDTANCGGNFNDVNTGCPGYRAIASWQATMRIEVVDPGNQQIYLPAFPHSTPIVNLNLTNFPGRPGGSEIQGENTLDMCLYDGKNSTSTRTYLRFEDDGLPSMDRAEEAFSIRRRGGSQTDARDRLDYQVFVTNPVTGATETVANGKTLVWQGTNDPQHLRQVVLPGGRESVLCVPAPIVLKTPAFAASSKNAGDYTGTLRIIYTPSTL
;
A
#
# COMPACT_ATOMS: atom_id res chain seq x y z
N MET A 1 17.75 4.69 28.58
CA MET A 1 17.79 4.99 30.03
C MET A 1 16.37 5.14 30.56
N THR A 2 16.11 4.75 31.81
CA THR A 2 14.77 4.77 32.45
C THR A 2 14.71 5.63 33.72
N ALA A 3 15.83 6.27 34.08
CA ALA A 3 15.96 7.19 35.20
C ALA A 3 16.47 8.55 34.68
N PRO A 4 16.00 9.68 35.23
CA PRO A 4 16.52 10.97 34.89
C PRO A 4 17.91 11.17 35.51
N ALA A 5 18.76 11.92 34.81
CA ALA A 5 20.09 12.30 35.26
C ALA A 5 20.20 13.82 35.39
N TRP A 6 20.91 14.28 36.40
CA TRP A 6 21.28 15.70 36.49
C TRP A 6 22.39 15.99 35.48
N PHE A 7 22.40 17.19 34.90
CA PHE A 7 23.41 17.58 33.92
C PHE A 7 24.81 17.41 34.52
N THR A 8 25.63 16.64 33.84
CA THR A 8 27.07 16.53 34.11
C THR A 8 27.80 17.44 33.12
N ALA A 9 29.09 17.73 33.34
CA ALA A 9 29.88 18.58 32.45
C ALA A 9 30.04 18.05 31.00
N ASN A 10 29.48 16.88 30.65
CA ASN A 10 29.59 16.30 29.32
C ASN A 10 28.33 15.47 28.95
N PRO A 11 27.19 16.13 28.66
CA PRO A 11 25.98 15.41 28.26
C PRO A 11 26.23 14.76 26.90
N GLY A 12 26.22 13.43 26.86
CA GLY A 12 26.34 12.67 25.62
C GLY A 12 25.21 12.99 24.63
N THR A 13 25.37 12.59 23.37
CA THR A 13 24.36 12.75 22.32
C THR A 13 22.99 12.18 22.73
N PRO A 14 21.86 12.73 22.23
CA PRO A 14 20.52 12.22 22.54
C PRO A 14 20.43 10.70 22.45
N TYR A 15 19.94 10.07 23.53
CA TYR A 15 19.79 8.62 23.59
C TYR A 15 18.62 8.19 22.70
N ALA A 16 18.90 7.37 21.69
CA ALA A 16 17.87 6.81 20.84
C ALA A 16 16.95 5.89 21.64
N ILE A 17 15.66 6.21 21.66
CA ILE A 17 14.59 5.38 22.18
C ILE A 17 14.20 4.40 21.08
N ASN A 18 14.51 3.12 21.27
CA ASN A 18 14.01 2.08 20.38
C ASN A 18 12.52 1.89 20.63
N LEU A 19 11.70 2.31 19.66
CA LEU A 19 10.26 2.20 19.71
C LEU A 19 9.77 1.21 18.65
N ARG A 20 9.02 0.21 19.11
CA ARG A 20 8.46 -0.82 18.25
C ARG A 20 7.22 -0.34 17.52
N PHE A 21 7.32 -0.22 16.21
CA PHE A 21 6.19 -0.04 15.32
C PHE A 21 5.64 -1.39 14.89
N THR A 22 4.32 -1.51 14.85
CA THR A 22 3.61 -2.71 14.40
C THR A 22 2.78 -2.38 13.16
N HIS A 23 2.93 -3.19 12.12
CA HIS A 23 2.12 -3.08 10.91
C HIS A 23 0.69 -3.58 11.19
N ALA A 24 -0.31 -2.74 10.90
CA ALA A 24 -1.69 -2.97 11.32
C ALA A 24 -2.31 -4.26 10.75
N LEU A 25 -1.93 -4.66 9.53
CA LEU A 25 -2.54 -5.81 8.84
C LEU A 25 -1.75 -7.11 8.99
N THR A 26 -0.41 -7.01 9.05
CA THR A 26 0.46 -8.20 9.06
C THR A 26 1.07 -8.51 10.42
N SER A 27 0.87 -7.61 11.40
CA SER A 27 1.50 -7.67 12.73
C SER A 27 3.04 -7.71 12.70
N LYS A 28 3.67 -7.46 11.54
CA LYS A 28 5.14 -7.34 11.43
C LYS A 28 5.60 -6.19 12.30
N THR A 29 6.76 -6.34 12.93
CA THR A 29 7.33 -5.31 13.80
C THR A 29 8.64 -4.79 13.25
N VAL A 30 8.87 -3.49 13.42
CA VAL A 30 10.12 -2.79 13.10
C VAL A 30 10.41 -1.83 14.25
N ASP A 31 11.61 -1.91 14.81
CA ASP A 31 12.04 -0.98 15.84
C ASP A 31 12.67 0.27 15.17
N LEU A 32 12.05 1.43 15.39
CA LEU A 32 12.56 2.73 14.93
C LEU A 32 13.20 3.48 16.09
N LYS A 33 14.24 4.26 15.79
CA LYS A 33 14.83 5.19 16.77
C LYS A 33 14.01 6.47 16.82
N VAL A 34 13.46 6.74 17.99
CA VAL A 34 12.89 8.04 18.37
C VAL A 34 13.92 8.77 19.22
N TYR A 35 14.14 10.04 18.91
CA TYR A 35 15.03 10.91 19.65
C TYR A 35 14.19 11.89 20.45
N GLY A 36 14.73 12.35 21.58
CA GLY A 36 14.05 13.30 22.44
C GLY A 36 15.02 14.36 22.95
N ASP A 37 14.66 15.62 22.73
CA ASP A 37 15.36 16.78 23.25
C ASP A 37 14.53 17.42 24.38
N HIS A 38 15.22 17.94 25.40
CA HIS A 38 14.65 18.64 26.54
C HIS A 38 15.17 20.07 26.52
N TYR A 39 14.25 21.02 26.32
CA TYR A 39 14.53 22.44 26.28
C TYR A 39 14.25 23.08 27.63
N MET A 40 15.22 23.83 28.15
CA MET A 40 15.15 24.48 29.45
C MET A 40 15.53 25.96 29.36
N PHE A 41 14.82 26.80 30.13
CA PHE A 41 14.88 28.26 30.03
C PHE A 41 15.11 28.91 31.40
N PHE A 42 16.37 29.07 31.79
CA PHE A 42 16.73 29.68 33.08
C PHE A 42 18.02 30.48 33.00
N ASN A 43 18.21 31.43 33.92
CA ASN A 43 19.32 32.39 33.93
C ASN A 43 19.47 33.16 32.61
N ASN A 44 18.35 33.47 31.95
CA ASN A 44 18.29 34.12 30.64
C ASN A 44 19.07 33.36 29.54
N LYS A 45 19.15 32.04 29.66
CA LYS A 45 19.80 31.13 28.70
C LYS A 45 18.83 30.01 28.27
N VAL A 46 19.10 29.48 27.09
CA VAL A 46 18.43 28.29 26.54
C VAL A 46 19.41 27.13 26.61
N PHE A 47 18.96 26.02 27.19
CA PHE A 47 19.71 24.77 27.22
C PHE A 47 18.91 23.69 26.51
N THR A 48 19.60 22.89 25.69
CA THR A 48 19.04 21.72 25.02
C THR A 48 19.81 20.49 25.47
N TYR A 49 19.10 19.57 26.11
CA TYR A 49 19.68 18.33 26.64
C TYR A 49 18.98 17.11 26.03
N PRO A 50 19.59 15.92 26.09
CA PRO A 50 18.86 14.66 25.92
C PRO A 50 17.64 14.59 26.85
N SER A 51 16.55 13.96 26.41
CA SER A 51 15.26 13.89 27.13
C SER A 51 15.28 13.30 28.55
N PHE A 52 16.35 12.59 28.93
CA PHE A 52 16.53 12.05 30.28
C PHE A 52 17.45 12.91 31.16
N ILE A 53 18.05 13.97 30.62
CA ILE A 53 18.93 14.89 31.34
C ILE A 53 18.14 16.15 31.71
N THR A 54 18.35 16.64 32.92
CA THR A 54 17.82 17.92 33.38
C THR A 54 18.89 18.77 34.03
N GLY A 55 18.68 20.08 34.06
CA GLY A 55 19.32 20.98 35.01
C GLY A 55 18.31 21.92 35.63
N GLY A 56 18.76 23.04 36.15
CA GLY A 56 17.87 24.10 36.64
C GLY A 56 18.40 24.82 37.86
N THR A 57 17.49 25.50 38.53
CA THR A 57 17.73 26.36 39.68
C THR A 57 16.49 26.33 40.57
N GLU A 58 16.71 26.35 41.89
CA GLU A 58 15.63 26.46 42.89
C GLU A 58 15.01 27.86 42.95
N ILE A 59 15.71 28.87 42.42
CA ILE A 59 15.23 30.25 42.37
C ILE A 59 14.23 30.41 41.22
N VAL A 60 12.95 30.50 41.54
CA VAL A 60 11.84 30.62 40.56
C VAL A 60 12.02 31.83 39.63
N ALA A 61 12.48 32.98 40.14
CA ALA A 61 12.67 34.20 39.35
C ALA A 61 13.73 34.06 38.25
N ASN A 62 14.59 33.05 38.32
CA ASN A 62 15.60 32.80 37.29
C ASN A 62 15.03 32.04 36.08
N TRP A 63 13.83 31.46 36.18
CA TRP A 63 13.18 30.78 35.07
C TRP A 63 12.52 31.79 34.14
N THR A 64 12.87 31.73 32.86
CA THR A 64 12.36 32.64 31.83
C THR A 64 11.10 32.08 31.17
N ARG A 65 10.91 30.75 31.18
CA ARG A 65 9.73 30.03 30.68
C ARG A 65 9.71 28.58 31.19
N GLU A 66 8.57 27.91 31.07
CA GLU A 66 8.42 26.47 31.31
C GLU A 66 9.27 25.62 30.35
N PRO A 67 9.95 24.56 30.85
CA PRO A 67 10.61 23.55 30.02
C PRO A 67 9.65 22.74 29.16
N TYR A 68 10.13 22.20 28.04
CA TYR A 68 9.38 21.26 27.21
C TYR A 68 10.27 20.21 26.56
N PHE A 69 9.64 19.15 26.05
CA PHE A 69 10.30 18.06 25.33
C PHE A 69 9.87 18.04 23.87
N ASP A 70 10.82 17.84 22.96
CA ASP A 70 10.58 17.58 21.55
C ASP A 70 10.99 16.15 21.22
N PHE A 71 10.09 15.39 20.60
CA PHE A 71 10.37 14.04 20.11
C PHE A 71 10.32 13.99 18.59
N TYR A 72 11.30 13.33 17.98
CA TYR A 72 11.39 13.22 16.53
C TYR A 72 11.93 11.87 16.06
N ILE A 73 11.59 11.51 14.82
CA ILE A 73 12.12 10.37 14.09
C ILE A 73 12.89 10.93 12.90
N VAL A 74 14.15 10.54 12.74
CA VAL A 74 14.96 11.00 11.61
C VAL A 74 14.55 10.29 10.32
N LYS A 75 14.71 10.96 9.17
CA LYS A 75 14.29 10.44 7.86
C LYS A 75 14.83 9.04 7.55
N SER A 76 16.11 8.77 7.84
CA SER A 76 16.74 7.47 7.56
C SER A 76 16.14 6.31 8.38
N GLU A 77 15.48 6.60 9.50
CA GLU A 77 14.76 5.57 10.25
C GLU A 77 13.46 5.17 9.53
N LEU A 78 12.80 6.11 8.83
CA LEU A 78 11.58 5.83 8.07
C LEU A 78 11.84 4.86 6.90
N GLU A 79 13.06 4.81 6.35
CA GLU A 79 13.46 3.89 5.28
C GLU A 79 13.41 2.41 5.71
N LYS A 80 13.42 2.13 7.02
CA LYS A 80 13.28 0.75 7.53
C LYS A 80 11.86 0.21 7.39
N LEU A 81 10.86 1.08 7.20
CA LEU A 81 9.48 0.68 6.97
C LEU A 81 9.29 0.26 5.51
N ALA A 82 9.85 -0.89 5.14
CA ALA A 82 9.85 -1.39 3.77
C ALA A 82 8.49 -1.90 3.27
N LEU A 83 7.50 -2.04 4.15
CA LEU A 83 6.14 -2.44 3.78
C LEU A 83 5.21 -1.23 3.73
N PRO A 84 4.51 -1.02 2.60
CA PRO A 84 3.40 -0.08 2.53
C PRO A 84 2.29 -0.44 3.50
N GLY A 85 1.57 0.57 4.00
CA GLY A 85 0.46 0.40 4.93
C GLY A 85 0.65 1.21 6.21
N ILE A 86 -0.17 0.89 7.22
CA ILE A 86 -0.25 1.65 8.47
C ILE A 86 0.64 0.98 9.52
N TRP A 87 1.57 1.76 10.05
CA TRP A 87 2.44 1.40 11.16
C TRP A 87 2.07 2.21 12.40
N THR A 88 1.87 1.53 13.54
CA THR A 88 1.51 2.19 14.80
C THR A 88 2.47 1.87 15.93
N ALA A 89 2.69 2.84 16.80
CA ALA A 89 3.44 2.69 18.05
C ALA A 89 2.93 3.68 19.10
N THR A 90 3.12 3.35 20.39
CA THR A 90 2.82 4.30 21.48
C THR A 90 4.09 4.59 22.25
N LEU A 91 4.60 5.81 22.15
CA LEU A 91 5.65 6.33 22.99
C LEU A 91 5.05 6.69 24.36
N LYS A 92 5.75 6.31 25.44
CA LYS A 92 5.36 6.63 26.82
C LYS A 92 6.53 7.28 27.54
N GLN A 93 6.27 8.37 28.23
CA GLN A 93 7.25 9.10 29.03
C GLN A 93 6.65 9.39 30.40
N ASN A 94 7.36 9.03 31.47
CA ASN A 94 7.03 9.50 32.80
C ASN A 94 7.73 10.83 33.04
N LEU A 95 6.97 11.88 33.32
CA LEU A 95 7.51 13.14 33.82
C LEU A 95 7.85 12.97 35.29
N ARG A 96 9.08 13.35 35.65
CA ARG A 96 9.63 13.15 36.99
C ARG A 96 10.20 14.46 37.53
N GLU A 97 10.14 14.57 38.84
CA GLU A 97 10.67 15.70 39.60
C GLU A 97 11.53 15.14 40.73
N TRP A 98 12.64 15.80 41.04
CA TRP A 98 13.42 15.48 42.24
C TRP A 98 12.67 15.91 43.49
N ASP A 99 12.50 14.99 44.42
CA ASP A 99 11.97 15.30 45.75
C ASP A 99 13.08 15.91 46.63
N THR A 100 12.76 16.22 47.88
CA THR A 100 13.68 16.74 48.93
C THR A 100 14.86 15.82 49.27
N ALA A 101 14.96 14.62 48.68
CA ALA A 101 16.13 13.76 48.82
C ALA A 101 17.32 14.36 48.06
N ASN A 102 18.37 14.75 48.80
CA ASN A 102 19.65 15.14 48.23
C ASN A 102 20.07 14.16 47.13
N CYS A 103 20.52 14.67 45.98
CA CYS A 103 21.23 13.89 44.96
C CYS A 103 22.47 13.25 45.62
N GLY A 104 22.32 12.04 46.16
CA GLY A 104 23.41 11.28 46.80
C GLY A 104 24.31 10.56 45.79
N GLY A 105 24.02 10.69 44.49
CA GLY A 105 24.80 10.12 43.39
C GLY A 105 25.92 11.03 42.92
N ASN A 106 26.82 10.49 42.10
CA ASN A 106 27.88 11.28 41.49
C ASN A 106 27.31 12.18 40.37
N PHE A 107 27.25 13.49 40.62
CA PHE A 107 26.82 14.52 39.65
C PHE A 107 27.63 14.55 38.35
N ASN A 108 28.73 13.82 38.25
CA ASN A 108 29.54 13.71 37.04
C ASN A 108 29.35 12.38 36.29
N ASP A 109 28.55 11.43 36.81
CA ASP A 109 28.31 10.14 36.17
C ASP A 109 26.84 9.90 35.84
N VAL A 110 26.53 9.95 34.54
CA VAL A 110 25.20 9.71 33.97
C VAL A 110 24.69 8.28 34.20
N ASN A 111 25.57 7.32 34.50
CA ASN A 111 25.19 5.92 34.72
C ASN A 111 24.78 5.64 36.18
N THR A 112 25.26 6.48 37.11
CA THR A 112 24.92 6.39 38.54
C THR A 112 23.61 7.15 38.84
N GLY A 113 23.33 8.23 38.09
CA GLY A 113 22.11 9.03 38.23
C GLY A 113 21.96 9.71 39.60
N CYS A 114 20.81 10.34 39.83
CA CYS A 114 20.43 10.81 41.18
C CYS A 114 19.18 10.05 41.65
N PRO A 115 19.27 9.20 42.68
CA PRO A 115 18.10 8.59 43.29
C PRO A 115 17.25 9.67 44.02
N GLY A 116 15.95 9.44 44.19
CA GLY A 116 15.06 10.36 44.94
C GLY A 116 14.08 11.20 44.11
N TYR A 117 13.77 10.78 42.89
CA TYR A 117 12.73 11.42 42.07
C TYR A 117 11.35 10.76 42.27
N ARG A 118 10.28 11.55 42.14
CA ARG A 118 8.90 11.07 42.04
C ARG A 118 8.37 11.23 40.62
N ALA A 119 7.48 10.34 40.19
CA ALA A 119 6.72 10.54 38.96
C ALA A 119 5.57 11.51 39.25
N ILE A 120 5.46 12.57 38.46
CA ILE A 120 4.43 13.61 38.62
C ILE A 120 3.39 13.59 37.51
N ALA A 121 3.72 13.02 36.35
CA ALA A 121 2.78 12.78 35.27
C ALA A 121 3.24 11.62 34.37
N SER A 122 2.30 11.09 33.60
CA SER A 122 2.59 10.15 32.51
C SER A 122 2.05 10.75 31.22
N TRP A 123 2.93 10.86 30.24
CA TRP A 123 2.63 11.31 28.90
C TRP A 123 2.70 10.13 27.94
N GLN A 124 1.76 10.10 26.99
CA GLN A 124 1.76 9.12 25.92
C GLN A 124 1.44 9.78 24.57
N ALA A 125 2.12 9.32 23.53
CA ALA A 125 1.83 9.68 22.15
C ALA A 125 1.69 8.42 21.30
N THR A 126 0.50 8.24 20.73
CA THR A 126 0.27 7.21 19.71
C THR A 126 0.59 7.78 18.34
N MET A 127 1.59 7.19 17.69
CA MET A 127 2.01 7.55 16.35
C MET A 127 1.37 6.60 15.33
N ARG A 128 0.88 7.18 14.24
CA ARG A 128 0.38 6.47 13.05
C ARG A 128 1.18 6.96 11.86
N ILE A 129 2.04 6.09 11.31
CA ILE A 129 2.80 6.35 10.08
C ILE A 129 2.13 5.59 8.94
N GLU A 130 1.88 6.28 7.85
CA GLU A 130 1.23 5.73 6.67
C GLU A 130 2.22 5.70 5.50
N VAL A 131 2.71 4.51 5.19
CA VAL A 131 3.71 4.28 4.15
C VAL A 131 2.99 3.97 2.84
N VAL A 132 3.33 4.70 1.78
CA VAL A 132 2.81 4.53 0.41
C VAL A 132 3.93 4.12 -0.52
N ASP A 133 3.60 3.29 -1.51
CA ASP A 133 4.48 2.96 -2.62
C ASP A 133 3.74 3.14 -3.96
N PRO A 134 3.47 4.40 -4.35
CA PRO A 134 2.71 4.68 -5.55
C PRO A 134 3.45 4.23 -6.82
N GLY A 135 4.78 4.08 -6.76
CA GLY A 135 5.58 3.58 -7.88
C GLY A 135 5.32 2.12 -8.23
N ASN A 136 4.76 1.34 -7.30
CA ASN A 136 4.45 -0.09 -7.50
C ASN A 136 2.97 -0.38 -7.75
N GLN A 137 2.14 0.64 -8.01
CA GLN A 137 0.75 0.45 -8.46
C GLN A 137 0.70 -0.38 -9.74
N GLN A 138 -0.01 -1.51 -9.72
CA GLN A 138 -0.03 -2.41 -10.86
C GLN A 138 -1.22 -3.38 -10.87
N ILE A 139 -1.50 -3.91 -12.06
CA ILE A 139 -2.35 -5.09 -12.26
C ILE A 139 -1.41 -6.29 -12.28
N TYR A 140 -1.51 -7.15 -11.28
CA TYR A 140 -0.72 -8.38 -11.19
C TYR A 140 -1.46 -9.54 -11.83
N LEU A 141 -0.76 -10.27 -12.71
CA LEU A 141 -1.25 -11.45 -13.41
C LEU A 141 -0.44 -12.68 -12.95
N PRO A 142 -0.95 -13.53 -12.05
CA PRO A 142 -0.17 -14.63 -11.48
C PRO A 142 0.36 -15.64 -12.51
N ALA A 143 -0.38 -15.85 -13.60
CA ALA A 143 0.05 -16.72 -14.70
C ALA A 143 1.20 -16.11 -15.54
N PHE A 144 1.42 -14.80 -15.43
CA PHE A 144 2.41 -14.04 -16.22
C PHE A 144 3.22 -13.09 -15.31
N PRO A 145 3.99 -13.61 -14.34
CA PRO A 145 4.65 -12.77 -13.35
C PRO A 145 5.79 -11.92 -13.92
N HIS A 146 6.40 -12.34 -15.03
CA HIS A 146 7.59 -11.68 -15.60
C HIS A 146 7.53 -11.49 -17.13
N SER A 147 6.43 -11.88 -17.77
CA SER A 147 6.31 -11.92 -19.23
C SER A 147 5.12 -11.11 -19.70
N THR A 148 5.18 -10.63 -20.95
CA THR A 148 4.00 -10.08 -21.62
C THR A 148 2.90 -11.15 -21.69
N PRO A 149 1.69 -10.89 -21.15
CA PRO A 149 0.60 -11.85 -21.18
C PRO A 149 0.15 -12.17 -22.60
N ILE A 150 0.03 -13.46 -22.92
CA ILE A 150 -0.57 -13.93 -24.18
C ILE A 150 -1.67 -14.91 -23.81
N VAL A 151 -2.90 -14.59 -24.19
CA VAL A 151 -4.10 -15.38 -23.85
C VAL A 151 -4.77 -15.84 -25.13
N ASN A 152 -5.01 -17.15 -25.24
CA ASN A 152 -5.76 -17.73 -26.34
C ASN A 152 -7.27 -17.66 -26.02
N LEU A 153 -8.13 -17.33 -26.99
CA LEU A 153 -9.59 -17.37 -26.79
C LEU A 153 -10.15 -18.81 -26.73
N ASN A 154 -9.30 -19.82 -26.88
CA ASN A 154 -9.59 -21.24 -26.86
C ASN A 154 -10.78 -21.61 -27.76
N LEU A 155 -10.69 -21.16 -29.01
CA LEU A 155 -11.71 -21.44 -30.01
C LEU A 155 -11.76 -22.94 -30.30
N THR A 156 -12.94 -23.52 -30.18
CA THR A 156 -13.23 -24.92 -30.46
C THR A 156 -14.29 -25.01 -31.55
N ASN A 157 -14.12 -26.01 -32.41
CA ASN A 157 -15.08 -26.35 -33.45
C ASN A 157 -15.89 -27.57 -33.02
N PHE A 158 -17.22 -27.47 -33.07
CA PHE A 158 -18.10 -28.61 -32.82
C PHE A 158 -18.67 -29.14 -34.16
N PRO A 159 -18.00 -30.11 -34.80
CA PRO A 159 -18.54 -30.73 -36.01
C PRO A 159 -19.79 -31.56 -35.71
N GLY A 160 -20.84 -31.42 -36.53
CA GLY A 160 -21.99 -32.33 -36.54
C GLY A 160 -23.38 -31.76 -36.18
N ARG A 161 -23.53 -30.45 -35.96
CA ARG A 161 -24.86 -29.84 -35.81
C ARG A 161 -25.48 -29.47 -37.17
N PRO A 162 -26.80 -29.65 -37.37
CA PRO A 162 -27.49 -29.16 -38.58
C PRO A 162 -27.38 -27.63 -38.63
N GLY A 163 -26.61 -27.09 -39.58
CA GLY A 163 -26.35 -25.64 -39.69
C GLY A 163 -24.89 -25.27 -39.99
N GLY A 164 -23.95 -26.22 -39.90
CA GLY A 164 -22.54 -26.04 -40.21
C GLY A 164 -21.63 -26.20 -38.99
N SER A 165 -20.33 -25.97 -39.21
CA SER A 165 -19.30 -25.97 -38.17
C SER A 165 -19.35 -24.63 -37.42
N GLU A 166 -19.94 -24.64 -36.23
CA GLU A 166 -19.93 -23.50 -35.31
C GLU A 166 -18.62 -23.49 -34.51
N ILE A 167 -18.05 -22.29 -34.37
CA ILE A 167 -16.85 -22.04 -33.58
C ILE A 167 -17.23 -21.12 -32.42
N GLN A 168 -16.80 -21.48 -31.22
CA GLN A 168 -16.93 -20.66 -30.01
C GLN A 168 -15.74 -20.92 -29.08
N GLY A 169 -15.51 -20.05 -28.10
CA GLY A 169 -14.42 -20.24 -27.16
C GLY A 169 -14.61 -19.49 -25.85
N GLU A 170 -13.93 -19.96 -24.82
CA GLU A 170 -13.93 -19.34 -23.50
C GLU A 170 -12.56 -19.55 -22.84
N ASN A 171 -12.05 -18.51 -22.21
CA ASN A 171 -10.84 -18.61 -21.39
C ASN A 171 -10.94 -17.70 -20.17
N THR A 172 -10.24 -18.05 -19.11
CA THR A 172 -10.21 -17.30 -17.86
C THR A 172 -8.80 -16.80 -17.56
N LEU A 173 -8.70 -15.64 -16.92
CA LEU A 173 -7.45 -15.06 -16.50
C LEU A 173 -7.61 -14.46 -15.10
N ASP A 174 -6.84 -14.95 -14.15
CA ASP A 174 -6.74 -14.35 -12.83
C ASP A 174 -5.94 -13.04 -12.91
N MET A 175 -6.46 -12.00 -12.28
CA MET A 175 -5.73 -10.77 -12.03
C MET A 175 -5.99 -10.23 -10.62
N CYS A 176 -5.04 -9.47 -10.10
CA CYS A 176 -5.15 -8.80 -8.80
C CYS A 176 -4.69 -7.34 -8.90
N LEU A 177 -5.48 -6.42 -8.37
CA LEU A 177 -5.27 -4.98 -8.49
C LEU A 177 -4.58 -4.48 -7.23
N TYR A 178 -3.37 -3.96 -7.38
CA TYR A 178 -2.57 -3.45 -6.26
C TYR A 178 -2.43 -1.93 -6.33
N ASP A 179 -2.89 -1.25 -5.28
CA ASP A 179 -2.96 0.21 -5.17
C ASP A 179 -1.66 0.87 -4.68
N GLY A 180 -0.58 0.10 -4.47
CA GLY A 180 0.66 0.62 -3.89
C GLY A 180 0.61 0.77 -2.36
N LYS A 181 -0.46 0.31 -1.71
CA LYS A 181 -0.72 0.56 -0.29
C LYS A 181 -1.61 -0.51 0.37
N ASN A 182 -1.39 -1.77 0.02
CA ASN A 182 -2.09 -2.93 0.59
C ASN A 182 -3.63 -2.85 0.47
N SER A 183 -4.13 -2.36 -0.67
CA SER A 183 -5.55 -2.24 -0.99
C SER A 183 -6.34 -1.46 0.04
N THR A 184 -5.79 -0.33 0.49
CA THR A 184 -6.47 0.59 1.41
C THR A 184 -7.36 1.59 0.67
N SER A 185 -7.22 1.72 -0.66
CA SER A 185 -8.12 2.52 -1.49
C SER A 185 -9.57 1.98 -1.46
N THR A 186 -10.52 2.85 -1.10
CA THR A 186 -11.93 2.49 -0.93
C THR A 186 -12.67 2.26 -2.24
N ARG A 187 -12.17 2.83 -3.35
CA ARG A 187 -12.75 2.68 -4.68
C ARG A 187 -11.74 2.15 -5.67
N THR A 188 -12.24 1.30 -6.55
CA THR A 188 -11.50 0.73 -7.67
C THR A 188 -12.19 1.14 -8.96
N TYR A 189 -11.45 1.77 -9.86
CA TYR A 189 -11.90 2.10 -11.21
C TYR A 189 -11.20 1.19 -12.20
N LEU A 190 -11.97 0.49 -13.04
CA LEU A 190 -11.47 -0.39 -14.09
C LEU A 190 -12.02 0.03 -15.44
N ARG A 191 -11.16 0.05 -16.46
CA ARG A 191 -11.57 0.27 -17.84
C ARG A 191 -10.85 -0.69 -18.75
N PHE A 192 -11.58 -1.23 -19.72
CA PHE A 192 -11.05 -2.19 -20.68
C PHE A 192 -11.24 -1.63 -22.09
N GLU A 193 -10.21 -1.73 -22.91
CA GLU A 193 -10.17 -1.21 -24.27
C GLU A 193 -9.52 -2.24 -25.19
N ASP A 194 -9.99 -2.33 -26.44
CA ASP A 194 -9.28 -3.07 -27.49
C ASP A 194 -8.37 -2.11 -28.31
N ASP A 195 -8.10 -2.47 -29.57
CA ASP A 195 -7.26 -1.68 -30.49
C ASP A 195 -7.83 -0.31 -30.87
N GLY A 196 -9.07 0.00 -30.46
CA GLY A 196 -9.74 1.26 -30.74
C GLY A 196 -10.10 1.45 -32.22
N LEU A 197 -10.03 0.40 -33.04
CA LEU A 197 -10.35 0.49 -34.45
C LEU A 197 -11.86 0.58 -34.68
N PRO A 198 -12.32 1.45 -35.61
CA PRO A 198 -13.73 1.51 -35.98
C PRO A 198 -14.24 0.14 -36.43
N SER A 199 -15.32 -0.30 -35.81
CA SER A 199 -15.91 -1.62 -36.05
C SER A 199 -17.40 -1.45 -36.28
N MET A 200 -17.78 -1.24 -37.55
CA MET A 200 -19.19 -1.19 -37.96
C MET A 200 -19.91 -2.47 -37.52
N ASP A 201 -21.13 -2.34 -36.99
CA ASP A 201 -21.95 -3.47 -36.53
C ASP A 201 -21.37 -4.28 -35.35
N ARG A 202 -20.36 -3.76 -34.65
CA ARG A 202 -19.91 -4.37 -33.38
C ARG A 202 -20.91 -4.02 -32.28
N ALA A 203 -21.31 -5.03 -31.50
CA ALA A 203 -22.11 -4.80 -30.30
C ALA A 203 -21.36 -3.89 -29.31
N GLU A 204 -22.09 -3.06 -28.57
CA GLU A 204 -21.51 -2.07 -27.66
C GLU A 204 -20.62 -2.70 -26.57
N GLU A 205 -20.97 -3.91 -26.13
CA GLU A 205 -20.24 -4.66 -25.09
C GLU A 205 -19.17 -5.62 -25.66
N ALA A 206 -18.92 -5.57 -26.97
CA ALA A 206 -17.95 -6.44 -27.62
C ALA A 206 -16.60 -5.76 -27.82
N PHE A 207 -15.58 -6.59 -27.76
CA PHE A 207 -14.19 -6.31 -28.08
C PHE A 207 -13.84 -7.05 -29.36
N SER A 208 -12.87 -6.55 -30.11
CA SER A 208 -12.50 -7.15 -31.39
C SER A 208 -11.03 -7.54 -31.45
N ILE A 209 -10.76 -8.66 -32.11
CA ILE A 209 -9.44 -9.00 -32.62
C ILE A 209 -9.50 -9.14 -34.14
N ARG A 210 -8.36 -9.02 -34.82
CA ARG A 210 -8.29 -8.98 -36.28
C ARG A 210 -7.37 -10.05 -36.83
N ARG A 211 -7.69 -10.55 -38.02
CA ARG A 211 -6.85 -11.52 -38.72
C ARG A 211 -5.51 -10.88 -39.07
N ARG A 212 -4.41 -11.57 -38.76
CA ARG A 212 -3.06 -11.13 -39.08
C ARG A 212 -2.89 -11.02 -40.60
N GLY A 213 -2.52 -9.83 -41.08
CA GLY A 213 -2.38 -9.54 -42.51
C GLY A 213 -3.70 -9.42 -43.28
N GLY A 214 -4.85 -9.45 -42.59
CA GLY A 214 -6.16 -9.23 -43.18
C GLY A 214 -6.58 -7.75 -43.21
N SER A 215 -7.79 -7.49 -43.69
CA SER A 215 -8.39 -6.16 -43.71
C SER A 215 -8.79 -5.69 -42.30
N GLN A 216 -8.51 -4.41 -42.00
CA GLN A 216 -8.91 -3.77 -40.74
C GLN A 216 -10.37 -3.31 -40.71
N THR A 217 -11.07 -3.35 -41.85
CA THR A 217 -12.47 -2.90 -41.95
C THR A 217 -13.43 -4.02 -42.31
N ASP A 218 -12.96 -5.11 -42.94
CA ASP A 218 -13.80 -6.26 -43.30
C ASP A 218 -14.24 -7.02 -42.03
N ALA A 219 -15.55 -7.24 -41.92
CA ALA A 219 -16.16 -8.02 -40.84
C ALA A 219 -15.75 -9.50 -40.86
N ARG A 220 -15.33 -10.05 -42.02
CA ARG A 220 -14.80 -11.43 -42.12
C ARG A 220 -13.40 -11.57 -41.52
N ASP A 221 -12.63 -10.49 -41.49
CA ASP A 221 -11.30 -10.42 -40.86
C ASP A 221 -11.35 -9.88 -39.42
N ARG A 222 -12.56 -9.67 -38.86
CA ARG A 222 -12.81 -9.33 -37.46
C ARG A 222 -13.37 -10.52 -36.69
N LEU A 223 -12.93 -10.74 -35.47
CA LEU A 223 -13.59 -11.65 -34.53
C LEU A 223 -13.94 -10.88 -33.25
N ASP A 224 -15.20 -10.96 -32.85
CA ASP A 224 -15.72 -10.26 -31.69
C ASP A 224 -15.84 -11.20 -30.49
N TYR A 225 -15.50 -10.72 -29.31
CA TYR A 225 -15.58 -11.43 -28.05
C TYR A 225 -16.08 -10.50 -26.94
N GLN A 226 -16.54 -11.07 -25.83
CA GLN A 226 -16.99 -10.36 -24.64
C GLN A 226 -15.99 -10.56 -23.51
N VAL A 227 -15.85 -9.54 -22.68
CA VAL A 227 -15.06 -9.59 -21.46
C VAL A 227 -16.02 -9.50 -20.28
N PHE A 228 -15.83 -10.39 -19.31
CA PHE A 228 -16.52 -10.34 -18.03
C PHE A 228 -15.50 -10.22 -16.92
N VAL A 229 -15.86 -9.54 -15.84
CA VAL A 229 -15.01 -9.40 -14.64
C VAL A 229 -15.82 -9.69 -13.39
N THR A 230 -15.27 -10.48 -12.47
CA THR A 230 -15.94 -10.77 -11.21
C THR A 230 -15.62 -9.68 -10.19
N ASN A 231 -16.66 -9.01 -9.70
CA ASN A 231 -16.58 -8.02 -8.63
C ASN A 231 -16.40 -8.76 -7.28
N PRO A 232 -15.29 -8.55 -6.56
CA PRO A 232 -14.98 -9.32 -5.35
C PRO A 232 -15.87 -8.97 -4.16
N VAL A 233 -16.52 -7.80 -4.18
CA VAL A 233 -17.40 -7.34 -3.10
C VAL A 233 -18.78 -7.98 -3.20
N THR A 234 -19.34 -8.03 -4.42
CA THR A 234 -20.68 -8.57 -4.67
C THR A 234 -20.66 -10.05 -5.06
N GLY A 235 -19.52 -10.57 -5.52
CA GLY A 235 -19.38 -11.89 -6.13
C GLY A 235 -20.01 -11.98 -7.54
N ALA A 236 -20.56 -10.89 -8.07
CA ALA A 236 -21.22 -10.89 -9.36
C ALA A 236 -20.20 -10.83 -10.51
N THR A 237 -20.47 -11.57 -11.57
CA THR A 237 -19.74 -11.45 -12.83
C THR A 237 -20.41 -10.38 -13.69
N GLU A 238 -19.71 -9.27 -13.88
CA GLU A 238 -20.17 -8.09 -14.59
C GLU A 238 -19.71 -8.14 -16.06
N THR A 239 -20.61 -7.82 -16.99
CA THR A 239 -20.23 -7.63 -18.40
C THR A 239 -19.48 -6.31 -18.55
N VAL A 240 -18.33 -6.36 -19.21
CA VAL A 240 -17.52 -5.18 -19.49
C VAL A 240 -17.89 -4.63 -20.85
N ALA A 241 -18.13 -3.32 -20.93
CA ALA A 241 -18.28 -2.63 -22.20
C ALA A 241 -16.97 -1.91 -22.58
N ASN A 242 -16.58 -2.02 -23.84
CA ASN A 242 -15.35 -1.44 -24.35
C ASN A 242 -15.33 0.09 -24.17
N GLY A 243 -14.27 0.60 -23.53
CA GLY A 243 -14.08 2.02 -23.23
C GLY A 243 -14.93 2.54 -22.05
N LYS A 244 -15.81 1.72 -21.45
CA LYS A 244 -16.61 2.13 -20.29
C LYS A 244 -15.90 1.79 -18.98
N THR A 245 -16.02 2.69 -18.01
CA THR A 245 -15.41 2.54 -16.68
C THR A 245 -16.37 1.82 -15.75
N LEU A 246 -15.90 0.76 -15.11
CA LEU A 246 -16.52 0.10 -13.97
C LEU A 246 -16.01 0.72 -12.67
N VAL A 247 -16.89 0.84 -11.68
CA VAL A 247 -16.56 1.41 -10.38
C VAL A 247 -17.02 0.48 -9.29
N TRP A 248 -16.07 0.00 -8.48
CA TRP A 248 -16.36 -0.80 -7.29
C TRP A 248 -16.08 0.01 -6.03
N GLN A 249 -16.94 -0.17 -5.03
CA GLN A 249 -16.88 0.49 -3.72
C GLN A 249 -16.63 -0.55 -2.63
N GLY A 250 -15.86 -0.19 -1.61
CA GLY A 250 -15.59 -1.06 -0.47
C GLY A 250 -14.65 -2.22 -0.78
N THR A 251 -13.85 -2.10 -1.84
CA THR A 251 -12.86 -3.12 -2.22
C THR A 251 -11.72 -3.28 -1.22
N ASN A 252 -11.63 -2.38 -0.22
CA ASN A 252 -10.60 -2.37 0.82
C ASN A 252 -10.95 -3.21 2.06
N ASP A 253 -12.11 -3.87 2.10
CA ASP A 253 -12.44 -4.78 3.21
C ASP A 253 -11.52 -6.01 3.16
N PRO A 254 -10.78 -6.33 4.24
CA PRO A 254 -9.88 -7.48 4.29
C PRO A 254 -10.49 -8.82 3.87
N GLN A 255 -11.81 -9.02 4.01
CA GLN A 255 -12.47 -10.26 3.57
C GLN A 255 -12.47 -10.45 2.04
N HIS A 256 -12.33 -9.36 1.28
CA HIS A 256 -12.30 -9.38 -0.18
C HIS A 256 -10.87 -9.33 -0.74
N LEU A 257 -9.86 -9.15 0.12
CA LEU A 257 -8.47 -8.98 -0.31
C LEU A 257 -7.75 -10.31 -0.44
N ARG A 258 -6.89 -10.41 -1.44
CA ARG A 258 -6.00 -11.55 -1.64
C ARG A 258 -4.58 -11.17 -1.26
N GLN A 259 -3.95 -12.03 -0.47
CA GLN A 259 -2.54 -11.94 -0.17
C GLN A 259 -1.71 -12.51 -1.33
N VAL A 260 -0.78 -11.73 -1.88
CA VAL A 260 0.10 -12.10 -3.00
C VAL A 260 1.54 -11.66 -2.76
N VAL A 261 2.46 -12.14 -3.58
CA VAL A 261 3.84 -11.63 -3.68
C VAL A 261 4.00 -11.06 -5.09
N LEU A 262 4.29 -9.77 -5.18
CA LEU A 262 4.46 -9.09 -6.46
C LEU A 262 5.81 -9.45 -7.11
N PRO A 263 5.92 -9.43 -8.44
CA PRO A 263 7.18 -9.63 -9.14
C PRO A 263 8.28 -8.69 -8.63
N GLY A 264 9.44 -9.25 -8.28
CA GLY A 264 10.57 -8.48 -7.71
C GLY A 264 10.41 -8.12 -6.23
N GLY A 265 9.23 -8.29 -5.64
CA GLY A 265 8.99 -8.15 -4.22
C GLY A 265 9.42 -9.40 -3.44
N ARG A 266 9.91 -9.20 -2.21
CA ARG A 266 10.19 -10.30 -1.26
C ARG A 266 9.10 -10.47 -0.22
N GLU A 267 8.20 -9.50 -0.15
CA GLU A 267 7.22 -9.40 0.89
C GLU A 267 5.82 -9.57 0.32
N SER A 268 4.92 -10.02 1.18
CA SER A 268 3.54 -10.23 0.80
C SER A 268 2.70 -8.97 0.98
N VAL A 269 1.88 -8.69 -0.02
CA VAL A 269 0.98 -7.54 -0.07
C VAL A 269 -0.46 -7.99 -0.25
N LEU A 270 -1.41 -7.11 0.07
CA LEU A 270 -2.82 -7.31 -0.21
C LEU A 270 -3.19 -6.61 -1.53
N CYS A 271 -3.96 -7.29 -2.35
CA CYS A 271 -4.49 -6.80 -3.62
C CYS A 271 -5.98 -7.16 -3.76
N VAL A 272 -6.71 -6.43 -4.61
CA VAL A 272 -8.12 -6.70 -4.92
C VAL A 272 -8.21 -7.75 -6.05
N PRO A 273 -8.69 -8.99 -5.80
CA PRO A 273 -8.83 -9.99 -6.85
C PRO A 273 -9.94 -9.58 -7.84
N ALA A 274 -9.68 -9.73 -9.12
CA ALA A 274 -10.58 -9.30 -10.18
C ALA A 274 -10.51 -10.23 -11.41
N PRO A 275 -10.75 -11.54 -11.26
CA PRO A 275 -10.58 -12.48 -12.37
C PRO A 275 -11.49 -12.10 -13.54
N ILE A 276 -11.00 -12.32 -14.77
CA ILE A 276 -11.72 -12.04 -16.00
C ILE A 276 -12.01 -13.31 -16.79
N VAL A 277 -13.12 -13.28 -17.53
CA VAL A 277 -13.51 -14.31 -18.50
C VAL A 277 -13.58 -13.66 -19.87
N LEU A 278 -12.90 -14.27 -20.83
CA LEU A 278 -12.94 -13.90 -22.24
C LEU A 278 -13.83 -14.92 -22.95
N LYS A 279 -14.93 -14.48 -23.54
CA LYS A 279 -15.90 -15.37 -24.19
C LYS A 279 -16.13 -14.96 -25.62
N THR A 280 -15.92 -15.89 -26.55
CA THR A 280 -16.25 -15.71 -27.96
C THR A 280 -17.60 -16.38 -28.23
N PRO A 281 -18.66 -15.62 -28.56
CA PRO A 281 -19.95 -16.19 -28.93
C PRO A 281 -19.83 -17.12 -30.15
N ALA A 282 -20.79 -18.05 -30.28
CA ALA A 282 -20.80 -18.96 -31.41
C ALA A 282 -20.97 -18.21 -32.75
N PHE A 283 -20.15 -18.57 -33.73
CA PHE A 283 -20.24 -18.06 -35.10
C PHE A 283 -20.00 -19.18 -36.12
N ALA A 284 -20.60 -19.05 -37.31
CA ALA A 284 -20.36 -19.99 -38.39
C ALA A 284 -18.94 -19.84 -38.95
N ALA A 285 -18.19 -20.93 -39.09
CA ALA A 285 -16.83 -20.89 -39.65
C ALA A 285 -16.76 -20.20 -41.04
N SER A 286 -17.80 -20.36 -41.86
CA SER A 286 -17.92 -19.74 -43.19
C SER A 286 -18.10 -18.21 -43.16
N SER A 287 -18.44 -17.63 -42.01
CA SER A 287 -18.59 -16.18 -41.84
C SER A 287 -17.26 -15.45 -41.66
N LYS A 288 -16.17 -16.17 -41.41
CA LYS A 288 -14.83 -15.63 -41.16
C LYS A 288 -13.81 -16.18 -42.15
N ASN A 289 -12.71 -15.46 -42.32
CA ASN A 289 -11.60 -15.92 -43.16
C ASN A 289 -10.63 -16.79 -42.35
N ALA A 290 -10.10 -17.85 -42.94
CA ALA A 290 -9.17 -18.72 -42.23
C ALA A 290 -7.84 -18.02 -41.94
N GLY A 291 -7.35 -18.13 -40.69
CA GLY A 291 -6.04 -17.62 -40.30
C GLY A 291 -5.95 -17.30 -38.81
N ASP A 292 -4.82 -16.72 -38.41
CA ASP A 292 -4.58 -16.30 -37.04
C ASP A 292 -5.24 -14.95 -36.76
N TYR A 293 -6.02 -14.87 -35.69
CA TYR A 293 -6.60 -13.62 -35.21
C TYR A 293 -5.87 -13.15 -33.96
N THR A 294 -5.48 -11.87 -33.94
CA THR A 294 -4.72 -11.27 -32.85
C THR A 294 -5.24 -9.86 -32.56
N GLY A 295 -5.14 -9.45 -31.30
CA GLY A 295 -5.46 -8.11 -30.86
C GLY A 295 -4.88 -7.86 -29.48
N THR A 296 -5.09 -6.65 -28.95
CA THR A 296 -4.61 -6.26 -27.62
C THR A 296 -5.79 -5.85 -26.76
N LEU A 297 -5.93 -6.47 -25.58
CA LEU A 297 -6.82 -6.00 -24.54
C LEU A 297 -6.01 -5.13 -23.57
N ARG A 298 -6.30 -3.83 -23.54
CA ARG A 298 -5.74 -2.89 -22.56
C ARG A 298 -6.66 -2.84 -21.35
N ILE A 299 -6.10 -3.16 -20.18
CA ILE A 299 -6.78 -3.05 -18.89
C ILE A 299 -6.16 -1.87 -18.14
N ILE A 300 -7.00 -0.91 -17.76
CA ILE A 300 -6.60 0.30 -17.04
C ILE A 300 -7.21 0.22 -15.65
N TYR A 301 -6.35 0.31 -14.65
CA TYR A 301 -6.72 0.34 -13.25
C TYR A 301 -6.36 1.69 -12.65
N THR A 302 -7.29 2.28 -11.90
CA THR A 302 -7.05 3.49 -11.13
C THR A 302 -7.64 3.30 -9.73
N PRO A 303 -6.81 3.21 -8.68
CA PRO A 303 -7.31 3.27 -7.30
C PRO A 303 -7.78 4.70 -6.98
N SER A 304 -8.74 4.85 -6.07
CA SER A 304 -9.01 6.18 -5.51
C SER A 304 -7.81 6.70 -4.72
N THR A 305 -7.44 7.95 -4.96
CA THR A 305 -6.58 8.72 -4.06
C THR A 305 -7.39 9.17 -2.84
N LEU A 306 -6.73 9.20 -1.67
CA LEU A 306 -7.27 9.85 -0.48
C LEU A 306 -7.47 11.36 -0.71
#